data_AF-K9PAB8-F1
#
_entry.id   AF-K9PAB8-F1
#
_cell.length_a   1.000
_cell.length_b   1.000
_cell.length_c   1.000
_cell.angle_alpha   90.00
_cell.angle_beta   90.00
_cell.angle_gamma   90.00
#
_symmetry.space_group_name_H-M   'P 1'
#
loop_
_entity.id
_entity.type
_entity.pdbx_description
1 polymer ?
#
loop_
_entity_poly.entity_id
_entity_poly.type
_entity_poly.pdbx_seq_one_letter_code
_entity_poly.pdbx_strand_id
1 'polypeptide(L)'
;MPYITARQDAGLSPSPAAADADSYVASGSRIAVTWVRPAPGTDLAIARLAGPYTCPGGTVPLPDGEQRYLNPARFLIPDEAWLPAAGGGALPPEVAQLNHHYEGCRLQAYPDPRTGGAPITIGWGSTFYQDGSPIRLGDVITQEQADALYEHNCRERFWKVLEATIPFWAEMGDRQRAALCSFAYNNGAHFHGDGYHDTLDRYLRERRWSAVPAALMLYRNPGETVEVGLGRRRRAEGLVWGGMEPAAACAQAEREIRTPADCEAWEQRLKQEAAGPAPAAKALTAPPAASAAPAPAPDRPADLPGLVGPRKTPRDFGFSGSDSHVVVNDVSETARAYDVEGRLLWEIPALARGQGREDQYRDTSTDTPPGVYRIAKKVYRDYEQDPSPTYSADRCSYGWYSFDLEDLEMQERRFGRAGIMVHGGGTACGWPGAWAPRQPLHATLGCVRLHNEDLRDRLLPLVEQGTVYVSVYQEA
;
A
#
# COMPACT_ATOMS: atom_id res chain seq x y z
N MET A 1 21.80 -5.92 29.59
CA MET A 1 20.66 -6.18 30.48
C MET A 1 20.77 -5.21 31.65
N PRO A 2 19.87 -4.23 31.76
CA PRO A 2 19.95 -3.21 32.81
C PRO A 2 19.54 -3.77 34.18
N TYR A 3 20.04 -3.11 35.23
CA TYR A 3 19.65 -3.38 36.60
C TYR A 3 19.05 -2.11 37.20
N ILE A 4 17.95 -2.26 37.94
CA ILE A 4 17.40 -1.18 38.76
C ILE A 4 17.76 -1.41 40.22
N THR A 5 18.04 -0.34 40.96
CA THR A 5 18.45 -0.43 42.38
C THR A 5 17.41 0.23 43.26
N ALA A 6 16.91 -0.46 44.29
CA ALA A 6 15.97 0.13 45.23
C ALA A 6 16.68 1.22 46.08
N ARG A 7 16.20 2.46 46.02
CA ARG A 7 16.66 3.58 46.87
C ARG A 7 16.23 3.42 48.32
N GLN A 8 15.09 2.77 48.47
CA GLN A 8 14.46 2.40 49.71
C GLN A 8 13.61 1.18 49.44
N ASP A 9 13.15 0.60 50.53
CA ASP A 9 12.08 -0.34 50.61
C ASP A 9 10.95 -0.11 49.58
N ALA A 10 10.86 -0.98 48.57
CA ALA A 10 9.96 -0.80 47.43
C ALA A 10 9.18 -2.08 47.07
N GLY A 11 7.87 -1.96 46.96
CA GLY A 11 6.99 -3.05 46.52
C GLY A 11 7.05 -3.29 45.01
N LEU A 12 6.86 -4.55 44.63
CA LEU A 12 6.55 -5.02 43.29
C LEU A 12 5.12 -5.56 43.31
N SER A 13 4.27 -5.06 42.43
CA SER A 13 2.83 -5.41 42.40
C SER A 13 2.44 -6.08 41.08
N PRO A 14 1.53 -7.07 41.08
CA PRO A 14 0.94 -7.59 39.84
C PRO A 14 -0.07 -6.63 39.21
N SER A 15 -0.49 -5.58 39.94
CA SER A 15 -1.51 -4.61 39.53
C SER A 15 -1.06 -3.16 39.76
N PRO A 16 -1.70 -2.16 39.12
CA PRO A 16 -1.41 -0.74 39.35
C PRO A 16 -1.85 -0.22 40.73
N ALA A 17 -2.55 -1.03 41.55
CA ALA A 17 -2.88 -0.63 42.90
C ALA A 17 -1.71 -0.92 43.85
N ALA A 18 -1.20 0.11 44.52
CA ALA A 18 -0.08 -0.04 45.46
C ALA A 18 -0.39 -0.98 46.64
N ALA A 19 -1.67 -1.23 46.94
CA ALA A 19 -2.12 -2.18 47.95
C ALA A 19 -1.92 -3.65 47.56
N ASP A 20 -1.72 -3.94 46.27
CA ASP A 20 -1.63 -5.30 45.74
C ASP A 20 -0.19 -5.83 45.68
N ALA A 21 0.79 -5.06 46.21
CA ALA A 21 2.17 -5.48 46.25
C ALA A 21 2.33 -6.78 47.06
N ASP A 22 2.71 -7.85 46.36
CA ASP A 22 2.89 -9.21 46.89
C ASP A 22 4.38 -9.57 47.03
N SER A 23 5.25 -8.71 46.54
CA SER A 23 6.70 -8.86 46.55
C SER A 23 7.38 -7.52 46.77
N TYR A 24 8.66 -7.55 47.11
CA TYR A 24 9.36 -6.37 47.55
C TYR A 24 10.87 -6.48 47.30
N VAL A 25 11.51 -5.33 47.09
CA VAL A 25 12.96 -5.17 46.91
C VAL A 25 13.55 -4.36 48.06
N ALA A 26 14.49 -4.98 48.78
CA ALA A 26 15.18 -4.35 49.91
C ALA A 26 16.00 -3.14 49.47
N SER A 27 16.02 -2.09 50.30
CA SER A 27 16.87 -0.92 50.06
C SER A 27 18.32 -1.32 49.74
N GLY A 28 18.89 -0.73 48.69
CA GLY A 28 20.22 -1.04 48.18
C GLY A 28 20.31 -2.30 47.31
N SER A 29 19.26 -3.12 47.24
CA SER A 29 19.25 -4.33 46.40
C SER A 29 19.01 -3.99 44.94
N ARG A 30 19.60 -4.81 44.07
CA ARG A 30 19.48 -4.69 42.61
C ARG A 30 18.62 -5.82 42.07
N ILE A 31 17.75 -5.50 41.14
CA ILE A 31 17.02 -6.49 40.34
C ILE A 31 17.31 -6.28 38.86
N ALA A 32 17.43 -7.38 38.13
CA ALA A 32 17.62 -7.37 36.69
C ALA A 32 16.27 -7.18 35.99
N VAL A 33 16.25 -6.31 34.98
CA VAL A 33 15.06 -6.07 34.16
C VAL A 33 15.42 -6.15 32.68
N THR A 34 14.47 -6.56 31.87
CA THR A 34 14.56 -6.46 30.41
C THR A 34 14.25 -5.04 29.97
N TRP A 35 13.26 -4.41 30.61
CA TRP A 35 12.85 -3.02 30.39
C TRP A 35 11.97 -2.51 31.54
N VAL A 36 11.82 -1.19 31.63
CA VAL A 36 10.87 -0.45 32.46
C VAL A 36 10.09 0.51 31.57
N ARG A 37 8.79 0.69 31.82
CA ARG A 37 7.91 1.61 31.08
C ARG A 37 7.03 2.41 32.02
N PRO A 38 6.71 3.69 31.74
CA PRO A 38 5.64 4.40 32.43
C PRO A 38 4.31 3.64 32.32
N ALA A 39 3.60 3.50 33.42
CA ALA A 39 2.27 2.88 33.45
C ALA A 39 1.21 3.95 33.09
N PRO A 40 0.38 3.75 32.05
CA PRO A 40 -0.55 4.77 31.58
C PRO A 40 -1.52 5.26 32.67
N GLY A 41 -1.70 6.57 32.78
CA GLY A 41 -2.67 7.18 33.70
C GLY A 41 -2.34 7.05 35.19
N THR A 42 -1.09 6.71 35.54
CA THR A 42 -0.63 6.56 36.94
C THR A 42 0.78 7.12 37.11
N ASP A 43 1.19 7.36 38.37
CA ASP A 43 2.59 7.71 38.72
C ASP A 43 3.51 6.47 38.82
N LEU A 44 3.04 5.29 38.43
CA LEU A 44 3.79 4.04 38.49
C LEU A 44 4.52 3.74 37.18
N ALA A 45 5.41 2.75 37.23
CA ALA A 45 6.05 2.15 36.08
C ALA A 45 5.86 0.63 36.10
N ILE A 46 5.87 0.00 34.94
CA ILE A 46 5.86 -1.46 34.77
C ILE A 46 7.29 -1.89 34.43
N ALA A 47 7.84 -2.83 35.18
CA ALA A 47 9.11 -3.47 34.88
C ALA A 47 8.90 -4.92 34.46
N ARG A 48 9.60 -5.34 33.39
CA ARG A 48 9.69 -6.76 33.01
C ARG A 48 10.97 -7.35 33.60
N LEU A 49 10.83 -8.31 34.50
CA LEU A 49 11.97 -8.95 35.18
C LEU A 49 12.82 -9.76 34.19
N ALA A 50 14.13 -9.82 34.47
CA ALA A 50 15.08 -10.63 33.70
C ALA A 50 15.79 -11.62 34.64
N GLY A 51 15.21 -12.80 34.75
CA GLY A 51 15.59 -13.87 35.67
C GLY A 51 14.63 -14.00 36.86
N PRO A 52 14.67 -15.14 37.56
CA PRO A 52 13.85 -15.32 38.73
C PRO A 52 14.29 -14.36 39.85
N TYR A 53 13.34 -13.62 40.43
CA TYR A 53 13.59 -12.76 41.58
C TYR A 53 12.93 -13.33 42.83
N THR A 54 13.74 -13.64 43.85
CA THR A 54 13.23 -14.04 45.17
C THR A 54 13.21 -12.82 46.08
N CYS A 55 12.02 -12.38 46.48
CA CYS A 55 11.88 -11.31 47.46
C CYS A 55 12.32 -11.78 48.86
N PRO A 56 12.80 -10.88 49.73
CA PRO A 56 13.13 -11.23 51.11
C PRO A 56 11.93 -11.86 51.83
N GLY A 57 12.08 -13.11 52.29
CA GLY A 57 11.02 -13.88 52.95
C GLY A 57 10.05 -14.61 52.02
N GLY A 58 10.18 -14.44 50.69
CA GLY A 58 9.39 -15.18 49.70
C GLY A 58 9.90 -16.61 49.50
N THR A 59 8.97 -17.57 49.43
CA THR A 59 9.28 -18.99 49.14
C THR A 59 9.19 -19.33 47.66
N VAL A 60 8.51 -18.51 46.86
CA VAL A 60 8.33 -18.68 45.42
C VAL A 60 9.00 -17.50 44.71
N PRO A 61 10.00 -17.74 43.84
CA PRO A 61 10.60 -16.67 43.05
C PRO A 61 9.63 -16.18 41.97
N LEU A 62 9.60 -14.87 41.75
CA LEU A 62 8.98 -14.25 40.59
C LEU A 62 9.70 -14.72 39.32
N PRO A 63 9.04 -15.33 38.33
CA PRO A 63 9.71 -15.91 37.17
C PRO A 63 10.32 -14.88 36.22
N ASP A 64 11.25 -15.35 35.38
CA ASP A 64 11.80 -14.56 34.27
C ASP A 64 10.69 -14.05 33.34
N GLY A 65 10.82 -12.80 32.89
CA GLY A 65 9.86 -12.17 31.99
C GLY A 65 8.55 -11.70 32.63
N GLU A 66 8.35 -11.92 33.94
CA GLU A 66 7.17 -11.44 34.65
C GLU A 66 7.13 -9.90 34.71
N GLN A 67 5.93 -9.32 34.58
CA GLN A 67 5.73 -7.88 34.64
C GLN A 67 5.20 -7.48 36.02
N ARG A 68 5.85 -6.49 36.62
CA ARG A 68 5.47 -5.95 37.94
C ARG A 68 5.41 -4.44 37.90
N TYR A 69 4.37 -3.89 38.51
CA TYR A 69 4.25 -2.46 38.77
C TYR A 69 5.17 -2.07 39.93
N LEU A 70 5.81 -0.92 39.79
CA LEU A 70 6.69 -0.34 40.80
C LEU A 70 6.52 1.19 40.83
N ASN A 71 6.89 1.80 41.96
CA ASN A 71 7.00 3.25 42.05
C ASN A 71 8.40 3.68 41.60
N PRO A 72 8.56 4.36 40.45
CA PRO A 72 9.88 4.69 39.90
C PRO A 72 10.69 5.63 40.80
N ALA A 73 10.04 6.46 41.64
CA ALA A 73 10.74 7.34 42.58
C ALA A 73 11.51 6.55 43.67
N ARG A 74 11.14 5.30 43.92
CA ARG A 74 11.82 4.40 44.87
C ARG A 74 12.98 3.63 44.26
N PHE A 75 13.28 3.81 42.97
CA PHE A 75 14.35 3.10 42.29
C PHE A 75 15.34 4.07 41.62
N LEU A 76 16.61 3.67 41.57
CA LEU A 76 17.57 4.15 40.58
C LEU A 76 17.38 3.29 39.33
N ILE A 77 16.80 3.88 38.30
CA ILE A 77 16.51 3.24 37.03
C ILE A 77 17.40 3.91 35.99
N PRO A 78 18.37 3.19 35.39
CA PRO A 78 19.26 3.79 34.40
C PRO A 78 18.49 4.07 33.09
N ASP A 79 18.96 5.04 32.30
CA ASP A 79 18.24 5.51 31.11
C ASP A 79 18.00 4.39 30.09
N GLU A 80 18.95 3.46 29.94
CA GLU A 80 18.83 2.31 29.04
C GLU A 80 17.78 1.27 29.48
N ALA A 81 17.27 1.33 30.72
CA ALA A 81 16.15 0.52 31.16
C ALA A 81 14.81 1.10 30.71
N TRP A 82 14.71 2.41 30.48
CA TRP A 82 13.45 3.06 30.14
C TRP A 82 13.07 2.83 28.68
N LEU A 83 11.83 2.37 28.50
CA LEU A 83 11.12 2.40 27.24
C LEU A 83 9.99 3.43 27.35
N PRO A 84 9.57 4.04 26.22
CA PRO A 84 8.43 4.95 26.21
C PRO A 84 7.17 4.26 26.73
N ALA A 85 6.22 5.06 27.23
CA ALA A 85 4.93 4.57 27.70
C ALA A 85 4.28 3.67 26.64
N ALA A 86 3.67 2.56 27.06
CA ALA A 86 2.82 1.80 26.15
C ALA A 86 1.67 2.72 25.70
N GLY A 87 1.48 2.85 24.39
CA GLY A 87 0.44 3.70 23.79
C GLY A 87 -0.91 3.42 24.44
N GLY A 88 -1.46 4.41 25.14
CA GLY A 88 -2.62 4.20 25.99
C GLY A 88 -3.13 5.48 26.62
N GLY A 89 -3.71 6.38 25.81
CA GLY A 89 -4.47 7.51 26.34
C GLY A 89 -4.72 8.63 25.34
N ALA A 90 -3.68 9.41 25.04
CA ALA A 90 -3.78 10.56 24.16
C ALA A 90 -3.22 10.23 22.77
N LEU A 91 -3.84 10.82 21.74
CA LEU A 91 -3.25 10.88 20.41
C LEU A 91 -1.94 11.67 20.47
N PRO A 92 -0.89 11.30 19.73
CA PRO A 92 0.26 12.18 19.56
C PRO A 92 -0.20 13.56 19.08
N PRO A 93 0.32 14.67 19.63
CA PRO A 93 -0.10 16.02 19.27
C PRO A 93 0.08 16.30 17.77
N GLU A 94 1.03 15.62 17.13
CA GLU A 94 1.30 15.71 15.69
C GLU A 94 0.10 15.28 14.83
N VAL A 95 -0.73 14.36 15.33
CA VAL A 95 -1.97 13.94 14.63
C VAL A 95 -2.90 15.14 14.49
N ALA A 96 -3.16 15.85 15.60
CA ALA A 96 -4.03 17.01 15.61
C ALA A 96 -3.45 18.15 14.78
N GLN A 97 -2.14 18.41 14.89
CA GLN A 97 -1.48 19.45 14.10
C GLN A 97 -1.62 19.23 12.58
N LEU A 98 -1.45 17.99 12.10
CA LEU A 98 -1.66 17.66 10.68
C LEU A 98 -3.13 17.81 10.28
N ASN A 99 -4.04 17.14 10.99
CA ASN A 99 -5.44 17.13 10.61
C ASN A 99 -6.08 18.52 10.68
N HIS A 100 -5.83 19.28 11.76
CA HIS A 100 -6.40 20.62 11.91
C HIS A 100 -5.94 21.58 10.81
N HIS A 101 -4.71 21.43 10.32
CA HIS A 101 -4.20 22.22 9.19
C HIS A 101 -5.03 22.01 7.91
N TYR A 102 -5.43 20.77 7.63
CA TYR A 102 -6.10 20.41 6.38
C TYR A 102 -7.63 20.40 6.44
N GLU A 103 -8.23 20.05 7.58
CA GLU A 103 -9.69 19.99 7.73
C GLU A 103 -10.30 21.38 8.00
N GLY A 104 -9.60 22.21 8.77
CA GLY A 104 -10.17 23.44 9.35
C GLY A 104 -11.29 23.17 10.37
N CYS A 105 -11.61 24.16 11.20
CA CYS A 105 -12.68 24.02 12.21
C CYS A 105 -13.92 24.83 11.80
N ARG A 106 -15.09 24.18 11.79
CA ARG A 106 -16.38 24.85 11.62
C ARG A 106 -17.32 24.54 12.76
N LEU A 107 -17.63 25.56 13.57
CA LEU A 107 -18.46 25.43 14.78
C LEU A 107 -19.96 25.27 14.48
N GLN A 108 -20.37 25.49 13.24
CA GLN A 108 -21.74 25.26 12.78
C GLN A 108 -21.73 24.15 11.72
N ALA A 109 -22.67 23.21 11.85
CA ALA A 109 -22.81 22.10 10.93
C ALA A 109 -23.08 22.58 9.48
N TYR A 110 -22.38 21.98 8.53
CA TYR A 110 -22.46 22.32 7.11
C TYR A 110 -22.55 21.06 6.24
N PRO A 111 -23.23 21.14 5.08
CA PRO A 111 -23.32 20.01 4.16
C PRO A 111 -21.98 19.78 3.45
N ASP A 112 -21.73 18.54 3.02
CA ASP A 112 -20.54 18.20 2.26
C ASP A 112 -20.45 19.05 0.97
N PRO A 113 -19.32 19.74 0.71
CA PRO A 113 -19.19 20.61 -0.47
C PRO A 113 -19.31 19.88 -1.81
N ARG A 114 -19.03 18.57 -1.86
CA ARG A 114 -19.05 17.77 -3.08
C ARG A 114 -20.45 17.24 -3.37
N THR A 115 -21.21 16.82 -2.36
CA THR A 115 -22.58 16.31 -2.54
C THR A 115 -23.67 17.37 -2.39
N GLY A 116 -23.37 18.51 -1.75
CA GLY A 116 -24.34 19.54 -1.40
C GLY A 116 -25.38 19.08 -0.37
N GLY A 117 -25.16 17.93 0.26
CA GLY A 117 -26.11 17.27 1.16
C GLY A 117 -25.38 16.45 2.23
N ALA A 118 -25.83 15.22 2.47
CA ALA A 118 -25.17 14.31 3.41
C ALA A 118 -23.82 13.79 2.86
N PRO A 119 -22.85 13.46 3.73
CA PRO A 119 -22.89 13.61 5.18
C PRO A 119 -22.77 15.08 5.63
N ILE A 120 -23.41 15.42 6.75
CA ILE A 120 -23.28 16.74 7.40
C ILE A 120 -22.07 16.72 8.30
N THR A 121 -21.24 17.76 8.23
CA THR A 121 -19.95 17.84 8.92
C THR A 121 -19.92 19.00 9.91
N ILE A 122 -19.24 18.85 11.05
CA ILE A 122 -19.02 19.90 12.05
C ILE A 122 -17.65 19.73 12.74
N GLY A 123 -17.16 20.79 13.37
CA GLY A 123 -15.87 20.81 14.07
C GLY A 123 -14.71 20.62 13.09
N TRP A 124 -13.79 19.73 13.45
CA TRP A 124 -12.61 19.36 12.66
C TRP A 124 -12.89 18.23 11.65
N GLY A 125 -14.07 18.19 11.02
CA GLY A 125 -14.41 17.18 10.02
C GLY A 125 -15.26 15.99 10.53
N SER A 126 -15.92 16.11 11.69
CA SER A 126 -16.75 15.03 12.23
C SER A 126 -18.14 14.98 11.61
N THR A 127 -18.63 13.77 11.31
CA THR A 127 -19.96 13.50 10.75
C THR A 127 -20.92 12.83 11.74
N PHE A 128 -20.43 12.49 12.94
CA PHE A 128 -21.19 11.93 14.06
C PHE A 128 -20.62 12.44 15.41
N TYR A 129 -21.46 12.52 16.44
CA TYR A 129 -21.05 12.79 17.83
C TYR A 129 -20.35 11.57 18.47
N GLN A 130 -19.80 11.73 19.69
CA GLN A 130 -19.10 10.67 20.42
C GLN A 130 -19.97 9.42 20.67
N ASP A 131 -21.27 9.62 20.88
CA ASP A 131 -22.24 8.53 21.05
C ASP A 131 -22.64 7.85 19.73
N GLY A 132 -22.09 8.31 18.59
CA GLY A 132 -22.40 7.81 17.26
C GLY A 132 -23.65 8.41 16.63
N SER A 133 -24.34 9.34 17.29
CA SER A 133 -25.49 10.02 16.71
C SER A 133 -25.06 10.93 15.55
N PRO A 134 -25.87 11.03 14.47
CA PRO A 134 -25.50 11.80 13.29
C PRO A 134 -25.56 13.31 13.54
N ILE A 135 -24.60 14.05 12.99
CA ILE A 135 -24.63 15.52 12.95
C ILE A 135 -25.77 15.99 12.04
N ARG A 136 -26.47 17.04 12.45
CA ARG A 136 -27.63 17.59 11.72
C ARG A 136 -27.40 19.05 11.33
N LEU A 137 -28.02 19.48 10.24
CA LEU A 137 -28.01 20.89 9.86
C LEU A 137 -28.67 21.73 10.96
N GLY A 138 -28.00 22.81 11.34
CA GLY A 138 -28.42 23.67 12.46
C GLY A 138 -27.69 23.38 13.78
N ASP A 139 -26.98 22.26 13.89
CA ASP A 139 -26.14 21.97 15.06
C ASP A 139 -25.02 23.01 15.18
N VAL A 140 -24.75 23.44 16.42
CA VAL A 140 -23.68 24.38 16.76
C VAL A 140 -22.93 23.85 17.98
N ILE A 141 -21.60 23.87 17.91
CA ILE A 141 -20.72 23.46 19.01
C ILE A 141 -19.73 24.59 19.34
N THR A 142 -19.24 24.59 20.58
CA THR A 142 -18.12 25.43 21.01
C THR A 142 -16.79 24.88 20.50
N GLN A 143 -15.72 25.68 20.56
CA GLN A 143 -14.38 25.22 20.19
C GLN A 143 -13.94 24.04 21.05
N GLU A 144 -14.20 24.10 22.36
CA GLU A 144 -13.87 23.03 23.31
C GLU A 144 -14.62 21.74 22.97
N GLN A 145 -15.89 21.85 22.56
CA GLN A 145 -16.66 20.70 22.09
C GLN A 145 -16.14 20.14 20.75
N ALA A 146 -15.69 21.00 19.84
CA ALA A 146 -15.09 20.57 18.58
C ALA A 146 -13.78 19.81 18.81
N ASP A 147 -12.93 20.32 19.71
CA ASP A 147 -11.66 19.69 20.08
C ASP A 147 -11.88 18.34 20.77
N ALA A 148 -12.80 18.28 21.75
CA ALA A 148 -13.14 17.05 22.45
C ALA A 148 -13.81 16.01 21.52
N LEU A 149 -14.63 16.46 20.57
CA LEU A 149 -15.24 15.58 19.57
C LEU A 149 -14.19 14.99 18.64
N TYR A 150 -13.27 15.82 18.15
CA TYR A 150 -12.16 15.40 17.31
C TYR A 150 -11.28 14.38 18.03
N GLU A 151 -10.84 14.68 19.26
CA GLU A 151 -9.95 13.81 20.01
C GLU A 151 -10.58 12.43 20.24
N HIS A 152 -11.85 12.40 20.64
CA HIS A 152 -12.59 11.16 20.82
C HIS A 152 -12.72 10.37 19.50
N ASN A 153 -13.24 11.00 18.44
CA ASN A 153 -13.48 10.30 17.18
C ASN A 153 -12.18 9.84 16.52
N CYS A 154 -11.16 10.70 16.48
CA CYS A 154 -9.86 10.37 15.92
C CYS A 154 -9.21 9.19 16.68
N ARG A 155 -9.34 9.16 18.00
CA ARG A 155 -8.83 8.05 18.81
C ARG A 155 -9.59 6.76 18.58
N GLU A 156 -10.91 6.79 18.77
CA GLU A 156 -11.74 5.59 18.82
C GLU A 156 -11.94 4.95 17.44
N ARG A 157 -12.01 5.76 16.37
CA ARG A 157 -12.36 5.30 15.03
C ARG A 157 -11.19 5.15 14.08
N PHE A 158 -10.08 5.85 14.32
CA PHE A 158 -8.92 5.82 13.44
C PHE A 158 -7.71 5.23 14.16
N TRP A 159 -7.24 5.87 15.25
CA TRP A 159 -6.02 5.43 15.94
C TRP A 159 -6.09 3.98 16.42
N LYS A 160 -7.15 3.59 17.13
CA LYS A 160 -7.32 2.21 17.61
C LYS A 160 -7.39 1.20 16.46
N VAL A 161 -8.00 1.56 15.33
CA VAL A 161 -8.06 0.69 14.16
C VAL A 161 -6.66 0.49 13.57
N LEU A 162 -5.88 1.56 13.42
CA LEU A 162 -4.52 1.48 12.91
C LEU A 162 -3.60 0.72 13.87
N GLU A 163 -3.70 0.97 15.17
CA GLU A 163 -2.94 0.26 16.20
C GLU A 163 -3.23 -1.25 16.20
N ALA A 164 -4.47 -1.63 15.91
CA ALA A 164 -4.87 -3.03 15.85
C ALA A 164 -4.52 -3.72 14.52
N THR A 165 -4.46 -2.98 13.41
CA THR A 165 -4.36 -3.57 12.07
C THR A 165 -2.99 -3.39 11.41
N ILE A 166 -2.29 -2.29 11.65
CA ILE A 166 -1.03 -1.98 10.96
C ILE A 166 0.10 -2.84 11.52
N PRO A 167 0.83 -3.59 10.68
CA PRO A 167 1.94 -4.42 11.12
C PRO A 167 3.09 -3.56 11.64
N PHE A 168 3.79 -4.06 12.67
CA PHE A 168 4.93 -3.39 13.31
C PHE A 168 4.61 -2.00 13.88
N TRP A 169 3.34 -1.71 14.17
CA TRP A 169 2.90 -0.43 14.75
C TRP A 169 3.69 -0.02 16.00
N ALA A 170 3.99 -0.98 16.88
CA ALA A 170 4.75 -0.74 18.12
C ALA A 170 6.23 -0.37 17.89
N GLU A 171 6.76 -0.61 16.68
CA GLU A 171 8.12 -0.23 16.30
C GLU A 171 8.18 1.17 15.66
N MET A 172 7.03 1.71 15.23
CA MET A 172 6.95 3.02 14.61
C MET A 172 7.05 4.13 15.67
N GLY A 173 7.76 5.21 15.32
CA GLY A 173 7.80 6.41 16.13
C GLY A 173 6.48 7.19 16.10
N ASP A 174 6.29 8.13 17.03
CA ASP A 174 5.07 8.93 17.14
C ASP A 174 4.72 9.67 15.84
N ARG A 175 5.70 10.27 15.18
CA ARG A 175 5.49 10.99 13.92
C ARG A 175 5.09 10.07 12.75
N GLN A 176 5.61 8.85 12.69
CA GLN A 176 5.21 7.86 11.69
C GLN A 176 3.76 7.42 11.91
N ARG A 177 3.41 7.10 13.16
CA ARG A 177 2.03 6.78 13.55
C ARG A 177 1.09 7.95 13.29
N ALA A 178 1.55 9.17 13.55
CA ALA A 178 0.76 10.38 13.30
C ALA A 178 0.50 10.63 11.81
N ALA A 179 1.50 10.43 10.96
CA ALA A 179 1.34 10.54 9.50
C ALA A 179 0.31 9.53 8.97
N LEU A 180 0.37 8.27 9.41
CA LEU A 180 -0.63 7.26 9.02
C LEU A 180 -2.02 7.58 9.57
N CYS A 181 -2.11 8.12 10.78
CA CYS A 181 -3.39 8.54 11.37
C CYS A 181 -4.00 9.72 10.61
N SER A 182 -3.19 10.70 10.18
CA SER A 182 -3.65 11.79 9.31
C SER A 182 -4.14 11.29 7.96
N PHE A 183 -3.39 10.37 7.34
CA PHE A 183 -3.78 9.74 6.09
C PHE A 183 -5.13 9.01 6.24
N ALA A 184 -5.27 8.19 7.28
CA ALA A 184 -6.48 7.47 7.61
C ALA A 184 -7.68 8.38 7.91
N TYR A 185 -7.46 9.53 8.56
CA TYR A 185 -8.53 10.49 8.84
C TYR A 185 -9.17 11.00 7.55
N ASN A 186 -8.35 11.23 6.51
CA ASN A 186 -8.80 11.69 5.21
C ASN A 186 -9.39 10.59 4.33
N ASN A 187 -8.78 9.41 4.34
CA ASN A 187 -9.02 8.37 3.34
C ASN A 187 -9.77 7.16 3.90
N GLY A 188 -9.95 7.07 5.22
CA GLY A 188 -10.60 5.98 5.93
C GLY A 188 -9.63 5.15 6.79
N ALA A 189 -10.11 4.69 7.94
CA ALA A 189 -9.32 3.95 8.94
C ALA A 189 -8.95 2.52 8.53
N HIS A 190 -9.67 1.92 7.57
CA HIS A 190 -9.56 0.51 7.20
C HIS A 190 -8.73 0.31 5.93
N PHE A 191 -7.77 1.19 5.62
CA PHE A 191 -6.97 1.07 4.40
C PHE A 191 -6.04 -0.15 4.40
N HIS A 192 -5.67 -0.68 5.56
CA HIS A 192 -4.82 -1.87 5.65
C HIS A 192 -5.59 -3.12 5.19
N GLY A 193 -5.07 -3.81 4.17
CA GLY A 193 -5.70 -5.01 3.62
C GLY A 193 -7.03 -4.82 2.89
N ASP A 194 -7.39 -3.59 2.49
CA ASP A 194 -8.66 -3.32 1.80
C ASP A 194 -8.66 -3.66 0.30
N GLY A 195 -7.49 -3.94 -0.28
CA GLY A 195 -7.31 -4.21 -1.71
C GLY A 195 -7.29 -2.96 -2.60
N TYR A 196 -7.39 -1.75 -2.04
CA TYR A 196 -7.27 -0.47 -2.73
C TYR A 196 -5.98 0.26 -2.36
N HIS A 197 -5.37 -0.06 -1.22
CA HIS A 197 -4.15 0.56 -0.71
C HIS A 197 -2.88 -0.28 -0.84
N ASP A 198 -2.85 -1.21 -1.80
CA ASP A 198 -1.86 -2.30 -1.89
C ASP A 198 -0.40 -1.85 -1.85
N THR A 199 -0.06 -0.70 -2.45
CA THR A 199 1.33 -0.21 -2.42
C THR A 199 1.76 0.24 -1.03
N LEU A 200 0.92 1.04 -0.36
CA LEU A 200 1.17 1.49 1.01
C LEU A 200 1.15 0.29 1.96
N ASP A 201 0.14 -0.56 1.82
CA ASP A 201 -0.05 -1.79 2.58
C ASP A 201 1.18 -2.71 2.53
N ARG A 202 1.67 -2.99 1.32
CA ARG A 202 2.86 -3.80 1.09
C ARG A 202 4.10 -3.19 1.73
N TYR A 203 4.31 -1.88 1.57
CA TYR A 203 5.48 -1.23 2.20
C TYR A 203 5.45 -1.29 3.72
N LEU A 204 4.27 -1.22 4.34
CA LEU A 204 4.12 -1.40 5.78
C LEU A 204 4.39 -2.86 6.20
N ARG A 205 3.84 -3.85 5.48
CA ARG A 205 4.07 -5.29 5.73
C ARG A 205 5.53 -5.72 5.53
N GLU A 206 6.22 -5.16 4.54
CA GLU A 206 7.61 -5.51 4.22
C GLU A 206 8.63 -4.66 5.01
N ARG A 207 8.17 -3.79 5.93
CA ARG A 207 9.02 -2.83 6.65
C ARG A 207 9.85 -1.94 5.73
N ARG A 208 9.35 -1.66 4.52
CA ARG A 208 9.96 -0.71 3.56
C ARG A 208 9.60 0.73 3.94
N TRP A 209 9.92 1.12 5.16
CA TRP A 209 9.49 2.39 5.75
C TRP A 209 9.98 3.61 4.97
N SER A 210 11.16 3.55 4.35
CA SER A 210 11.67 4.63 3.50
C SER A 210 10.83 4.89 2.26
N ALA A 211 10.05 3.91 1.79
CA ALA A 211 9.21 4.01 0.61
C ALA A 211 7.78 4.51 0.90
N VAL A 212 7.38 4.58 2.17
CA VAL A 212 6.04 5.02 2.59
C VAL A 212 5.70 6.43 2.08
N PRO A 213 6.58 7.44 2.15
CA PRO A 213 6.29 8.77 1.59
C PRO A 213 5.92 8.75 0.11
N ALA A 214 6.55 7.88 -0.68
CA ALA A 214 6.23 7.72 -2.10
C ALA A 214 4.84 7.10 -2.30
N ALA A 215 4.48 6.11 -1.48
CA ALA A 215 3.16 5.48 -1.55
C ALA A 215 2.03 6.44 -1.16
N LEU A 216 2.24 7.31 -0.17
CA LEU A 216 1.24 8.31 0.23
C LEU A 216 0.87 9.24 -0.94
N MET A 217 1.84 9.63 -1.78
CA MET A 217 1.61 10.52 -2.92
C MET A 217 0.67 9.96 -3.99
N LEU A 218 0.43 8.64 -4.03
CA LEU A 218 -0.51 8.01 -4.95
C LEU A 218 -1.96 8.45 -4.70
N TYR A 219 -2.30 8.85 -3.46
CA TYR A 219 -3.67 9.15 -3.02
C TYR A 219 -3.94 10.65 -3.05
N ARG A 220 -3.94 11.21 -4.26
CA ARG A 220 -4.18 12.64 -4.52
C ARG A 220 -5.27 12.93 -5.56
N ASN A 221 -5.89 11.92 -6.15
CA ASN A 221 -6.89 12.05 -7.23
C ASN A 221 -6.42 12.91 -8.43
N PRO A 222 -5.49 12.39 -9.26
CA PRO A 222 -5.00 13.13 -10.42
C PRO A 222 -6.09 13.61 -11.38
N GLY A 223 -6.01 14.87 -11.80
CA GLY A 223 -6.96 15.50 -12.72
C GLY A 223 -8.23 16.05 -12.06
N GLU A 224 -8.43 15.84 -10.76
CA GLU A 224 -9.53 16.46 -10.02
C GLU A 224 -9.15 17.82 -9.43
N THR A 225 -10.15 18.65 -9.14
CA THR A 225 -9.95 19.98 -8.54
C THR A 225 -9.28 19.95 -7.16
N VAL A 226 -9.32 18.79 -6.49
CA VAL A 226 -8.72 18.57 -5.17
C VAL A 226 -7.25 18.15 -5.22
N GLU A 227 -6.69 17.88 -6.41
CA GLU A 227 -5.38 17.24 -6.55
C GLU A 227 -4.25 17.98 -5.84
N VAL A 228 -4.18 19.30 -6.02
CA VAL A 228 -3.12 20.13 -5.41
C VAL A 228 -3.24 20.12 -3.88
N GLY A 229 -4.47 20.16 -3.36
CA GLY A 229 -4.72 20.13 -1.92
C GLY A 229 -4.32 18.79 -1.30
N LEU A 230 -4.75 17.69 -1.92
CA LEU A 230 -4.39 16.35 -1.47
C LEU A 230 -2.89 16.08 -1.64
N GLY A 231 -2.28 16.51 -2.74
CA GLY A 231 -0.84 16.41 -2.97
C GLY A 231 -0.02 17.09 -1.87
N ARG A 232 -0.41 18.30 -1.45
CA ARG A 232 0.20 18.98 -0.29
C ARG A 232 0.07 18.16 0.99
N ARG A 233 -1.11 17.61 1.25
CA ARG A 233 -1.36 16.78 2.44
C ARG A 233 -0.50 15.52 2.45
N ARG A 234 -0.49 14.76 1.36
CA ARG A 234 0.34 13.55 1.21
C ARG A 234 1.83 13.88 1.36
N ARG A 235 2.28 15.00 0.81
CA ARG A 235 3.67 15.47 0.93
C ARG A 235 4.03 15.81 2.38
N ALA A 236 3.16 16.53 3.09
CA ALA A 236 3.37 16.86 4.50
C ALA A 236 3.38 15.62 5.39
N GLU A 237 2.44 14.68 5.20
CA GLU A 237 2.41 13.39 5.90
C GLU A 237 3.72 12.60 5.67
N GLY A 238 4.23 12.57 4.42
CA GLY A 238 5.51 11.94 4.10
C GLY A 238 6.73 12.62 4.75
N LEU A 239 6.72 13.95 4.88
CA LEU A 239 7.76 14.70 5.59
C LEU A 239 7.74 14.43 7.11
N VAL A 240 6.54 14.40 7.71
CA VAL A 240 6.36 14.06 9.13
C VAL A 240 6.78 12.61 9.39
N TRP A 241 6.44 11.69 8.49
CA TRP A 241 6.92 10.30 8.53
C TRP A 241 8.46 10.23 8.57
N GLY A 242 9.14 11.10 7.81
CA GLY A 242 10.60 11.24 7.81
C GLY A 242 11.20 11.94 9.05
N GLY A 243 10.36 12.35 10.00
CA GLY A 243 10.78 12.95 11.27
C GLY A 243 10.66 14.47 11.35
N MET A 244 10.10 15.14 10.33
CA MET A 244 9.89 16.59 10.34
C MET A 244 8.74 16.99 11.27
N GLU A 245 8.84 18.16 11.89
CA GLU A 245 7.74 18.76 12.66
C GLU A 245 6.55 19.12 11.75
N PRO A 246 5.29 18.84 12.17
CA PRO A 246 4.10 19.03 11.33
C PRO A 246 3.95 20.43 10.73
N ALA A 247 4.11 21.49 11.53
CA ALA A 247 3.97 22.86 11.04
C ALA A 247 5.01 23.18 9.94
N ALA A 248 6.24 22.70 10.10
CA ALA A 248 7.29 22.86 9.10
C ALA A 248 7.00 22.05 7.83
N ALA A 249 6.51 20.81 8.00
CA ALA A 249 6.12 19.92 6.92
C ALA A 249 4.98 20.50 6.07
N CYS A 250 3.91 21.00 6.69
CA CYS A 250 2.80 21.65 5.99
C CYS A 250 3.27 22.88 5.21
N ALA A 251 4.04 23.77 5.86
CA ALA A 251 4.57 24.96 5.20
C ALA A 251 5.52 24.62 4.04
N GLN A 252 6.31 23.55 4.17
CA GLN A 252 7.17 23.07 3.09
C GLN A 252 6.35 22.51 1.93
N ALA A 253 5.37 21.65 2.20
CA ALA A 253 4.49 21.10 1.17
C ALA A 253 3.75 22.18 0.39
N GLU A 254 3.27 23.24 1.05
CA GLU A 254 2.63 24.39 0.40
C GLU A 254 3.57 25.16 -0.54
N ARG A 255 4.84 25.31 -0.15
CA ARG A 255 5.85 25.95 -1.00
C ARG A 255 6.19 25.07 -2.22
N GLU A 256 6.29 23.76 -1.99
CA GLU A 256 6.73 22.74 -2.92
C GLU A 256 5.68 22.35 -3.96
N ILE A 257 4.39 22.38 -3.61
CA ILE A 257 3.30 21.94 -4.49
C ILE A 257 2.34 23.11 -4.73
N ARG A 258 2.35 23.64 -5.95
CA ARG A 258 1.47 24.74 -6.38
C ARG A 258 0.56 24.34 -7.52
N THR A 259 0.93 23.31 -8.26
CA THR A 259 0.25 22.83 -9.46
C THR A 259 0.17 21.30 -9.45
N PRO A 260 -0.73 20.70 -10.25
CA PRO A 260 -0.76 19.24 -10.45
C PRO A 260 0.59 18.65 -10.92
N ALA A 261 1.30 19.38 -11.78
CA ALA A 261 2.62 18.97 -12.26
C ALA A 261 3.65 18.86 -11.12
N ASP A 262 3.56 19.72 -10.10
CA ASP A 262 4.42 19.62 -8.92
C ASP A 262 4.11 18.36 -8.10
N CYS A 263 2.83 17.97 -8.00
CA CYS A 263 2.44 16.73 -7.33
C CYS A 263 3.07 15.52 -8.02
N GLU A 264 2.97 15.44 -9.34
CA GLU A 264 3.56 14.38 -10.15
C GLU A 264 5.09 14.36 -10.03
N ALA A 265 5.74 15.52 -10.11
CA ALA A 265 7.19 15.63 -9.95
C ALA A 265 7.67 15.10 -8.59
N TRP A 266 6.94 15.41 -7.51
CA TRP A 266 7.27 14.90 -6.18
C TRP A 266 6.98 13.41 -6.01
N GLU A 267 5.90 12.89 -6.58
CA GLU A 267 5.64 11.45 -6.60
C GLU A 267 6.81 10.70 -7.27
N GLN A 268 7.21 11.13 -8.47
CA GLN A 268 8.27 10.49 -9.24
C GLN A 268 9.62 10.56 -8.53
N ARG A 269 9.95 11.71 -7.94
CA ARG A 269 11.17 11.88 -7.16
C ARG A 269 11.21 10.93 -5.96
N LEU A 270 10.14 10.86 -5.17
CA LEU A 270 10.09 9.98 -4.00
C LEU A 270 10.12 8.49 -4.39
N LYS A 271 9.50 8.12 -5.52
CA LYS A 271 9.61 6.75 -6.07
C LYS A 271 11.05 6.39 -6.43
N GLN A 272 11.79 7.31 -7.05
CA GLN A 272 13.21 7.10 -7.39
C GLN A 272 14.08 6.97 -6.14
N GLU A 273 13.88 7.84 -5.15
CA GLU A 273 14.57 7.78 -3.86
C GLU A 273 14.31 6.45 -3.13
N ALA A 274 13.09 5.90 -3.25
CA ALA A 274 12.70 4.62 -2.65
C ALA A 274 13.24 3.37 -3.38
N ALA A 275 13.69 3.49 -4.64
CA ALA A 275 14.14 2.36 -5.46
C ALA A 275 15.63 1.99 -5.26
N GLY A 276 16.47 2.91 -4.76
CA GLY A 276 17.91 2.69 -4.61
C GLY A 276 18.68 2.56 -5.95
N PRO A 277 20.02 2.43 -5.94
CA PRO A 277 20.81 2.33 -7.16
C PRO A 277 20.60 1.00 -7.91
N ALA A 278 20.45 1.06 -9.24
CA ALA A 278 20.11 -0.06 -10.10
C ALA A 278 21.22 -1.14 -10.21
N PRO A 279 20.90 -2.45 -10.23
CA PRO A 279 21.87 -3.53 -10.45
C PRO A 279 22.23 -3.72 -11.94
N ALA A 280 23.47 -4.16 -12.20
CA ALA A 280 24.04 -4.32 -13.53
C ALA A 280 23.43 -5.49 -14.34
N ALA A 281 23.14 -5.25 -15.61
CA ALA A 281 22.52 -6.18 -16.54
C ALA A 281 23.45 -7.34 -16.97
N LYS A 282 22.93 -8.57 -17.01
CA LYS A 282 23.53 -9.74 -17.68
C LYS A 282 22.75 -10.02 -18.97
N ALA A 283 23.45 -10.09 -20.09
CA ALA A 283 22.90 -10.37 -21.41
C ALA A 283 22.72 -11.89 -21.64
N LEU A 284 21.65 -12.27 -22.34
CA LEU A 284 21.48 -13.60 -22.94
C LEU A 284 20.73 -13.51 -24.28
N THR A 285 20.99 -14.53 -25.09
CA THR A 285 20.99 -14.64 -26.56
C THR A 285 19.64 -14.89 -27.23
N ALA A 286 19.52 -14.48 -28.50
CA ALA A 286 18.31 -14.58 -29.33
C ALA A 286 17.96 -16.01 -29.83
N PRO A 287 16.67 -16.37 -30.01
CA PRO A 287 16.24 -17.57 -30.75
C PRO A 287 15.74 -17.29 -32.20
N PRO A 288 15.57 -18.33 -33.04
CA PRO A 288 15.48 -18.23 -34.51
C PRO A 288 14.05 -18.26 -35.10
N ALA A 289 13.98 -18.14 -36.44
CA ALA A 289 12.84 -17.76 -37.28
C ALA A 289 11.68 -18.77 -37.45
N ALA A 290 10.52 -18.18 -37.82
CA ALA A 290 9.15 -18.71 -37.92
C ALA A 290 8.88 -19.82 -38.97
N SER A 291 7.83 -20.63 -38.71
CA SER A 291 7.24 -21.57 -39.68
C SER A 291 5.72 -21.81 -39.49
N ALA A 292 4.99 -21.67 -40.61
CA ALA A 292 3.70 -22.26 -41.04
C ALA A 292 2.38 -21.95 -40.30
N ALA A 293 1.35 -21.60 -41.10
CA ALA A 293 0.02 -21.13 -40.69
C ALA A 293 -0.82 -22.20 -39.93
N PRO A 294 -1.58 -21.83 -38.87
CA PRO A 294 -2.41 -22.77 -38.15
C PRO A 294 -3.91 -22.74 -38.54
N ALA A 295 -4.55 -23.87 -38.23
CA ALA A 295 -5.96 -24.24 -38.40
C ALA A 295 -6.95 -23.31 -37.64
N PRO A 296 -8.26 -23.32 -38.00
CA PRO A 296 -9.29 -22.52 -37.32
C PRO A 296 -9.36 -22.80 -35.81
N ALA A 297 -9.67 -21.75 -35.03
CA ALA A 297 -9.66 -21.79 -33.58
C ALA A 297 -10.60 -22.87 -33.02
N PRO A 298 -10.15 -23.71 -32.06
CA PRO A 298 -11.07 -24.55 -31.31
C PRO A 298 -11.81 -23.70 -30.25
N ASP A 299 -13.14 -23.84 -30.16
CA ASP A 299 -14.00 -23.16 -29.16
C ASP A 299 -13.59 -23.45 -27.69
N ARG A 300 -12.74 -24.46 -27.48
CA ARG A 300 -11.85 -24.61 -26.33
C ARG A 300 -10.52 -25.15 -26.85
N PRO A 301 -9.38 -24.50 -26.60
CA PRO A 301 -8.11 -25.21 -26.54
C PRO A 301 -8.24 -26.25 -25.42
N ALA A 302 -8.71 -27.44 -25.79
CA ALA A 302 -8.77 -28.58 -24.89
C ALA A 302 -7.35 -28.86 -24.45
N ASP A 303 -7.11 -28.78 -23.14
CA ASP A 303 -6.01 -29.38 -22.39
C ASP A 303 -4.83 -29.78 -23.27
N LEU A 304 -4.12 -28.78 -23.82
CA LEU A 304 -2.80 -29.04 -24.39
C LEU A 304 -1.99 -29.66 -23.25
N PRO A 305 -1.48 -30.91 -23.37
CA PRO A 305 -0.83 -31.58 -22.26
C PRO A 305 0.33 -30.71 -21.77
N GLY A 306 0.25 -30.26 -20.51
CA GLY A 306 1.25 -29.37 -19.93
C GLY A 306 0.91 -27.87 -19.97
N LEU A 307 -0.30 -27.45 -20.35
CA LEU A 307 -0.77 -26.06 -20.22
C LEU A 307 -1.97 -25.93 -19.26
N VAL A 308 -1.95 -24.90 -18.41
CA VAL A 308 -3.08 -24.43 -17.60
C VAL A 308 -3.68 -23.20 -18.29
N GLY A 309 -4.99 -23.24 -18.54
CA GLY A 309 -5.71 -22.19 -19.26
C GLY A 309 -7.00 -21.72 -18.57
N PRO A 310 -7.76 -20.82 -19.22
CA PRO A 310 -9.05 -20.36 -18.74
C PRO A 310 -10.07 -21.48 -18.53
N ARG A 311 -10.95 -21.30 -17.53
CA ARG A 311 -12.08 -22.22 -17.26
C ARG A 311 -13.33 -21.84 -18.03
N LYS A 312 -13.41 -20.58 -18.47
CA LYS A 312 -14.49 -20.02 -19.27
C LYS A 312 -13.97 -19.62 -20.65
N THR A 313 -14.88 -19.21 -21.51
CA THR A 313 -14.59 -18.72 -22.85
C THR A 313 -15.10 -17.29 -22.99
N PRO A 314 -14.60 -16.50 -23.96
CA PRO A 314 -15.18 -15.20 -24.29
C PRO A 314 -16.71 -15.23 -24.51
N ARG A 315 -17.24 -16.33 -25.06
CA ARG A 315 -18.69 -16.50 -25.29
C ARG A 315 -19.50 -16.46 -23.99
N ASP A 316 -18.93 -16.93 -22.88
CA ASP A 316 -19.56 -16.86 -21.56
C ASP A 316 -19.73 -15.42 -21.05
N PHE A 317 -19.05 -14.46 -21.69
CA PHE A 317 -19.05 -13.04 -21.34
C PHE A 317 -19.63 -12.14 -22.43
N GLY A 318 -20.29 -12.72 -23.44
CA GLY A 318 -20.99 -11.97 -24.48
C GLY A 318 -20.19 -11.68 -25.76
N PHE A 319 -19.13 -12.44 -26.03
CA PHE A 319 -18.35 -12.37 -27.27
C PHE A 319 -19.23 -12.49 -28.53
N SER A 320 -19.34 -11.40 -29.30
CA SER A 320 -20.23 -11.33 -30.46
C SER A 320 -19.88 -10.17 -31.41
N GLY A 321 -20.49 -10.17 -32.61
CA GLY A 321 -20.40 -9.03 -33.54
C GLY A 321 -18.98 -8.74 -34.02
N SER A 322 -18.48 -7.53 -33.74
CA SER A 322 -17.12 -7.08 -34.12
C SER A 322 -16.06 -7.34 -33.06
N ASP A 323 -16.38 -8.14 -32.04
CA ASP A 323 -15.42 -8.52 -31.00
C ASP A 323 -14.29 -9.39 -31.57
N SER A 324 -13.15 -9.41 -30.88
CA SER A 324 -12.01 -10.27 -31.22
C SER A 324 -11.50 -11.05 -30.01
N HIS A 325 -10.92 -12.22 -30.27
CA HIS A 325 -10.35 -13.09 -29.25
C HIS A 325 -8.86 -13.26 -29.47
N VAL A 326 -8.05 -12.79 -28.53
CA VAL A 326 -6.59 -12.97 -28.52
C VAL A 326 -6.23 -14.11 -27.57
N VAL A 327 -5.54 -15.12 -28.08
CA VAL A 327 -5.04 -16.25 -27.29
C VAL A 327 -3.53 -16.10 -27.15
N VAL A 328 -3.06 -15.93 -25.92
CA VAL A 328 -1.65 -15.84 -25.55
C VAL A 328 -1.22 -17.18 -24.98
N ASN A 329 -0.15 -17.76 -25.53
CA ASN A 329 0.37 -19.06 -25.14
C ASN A 329 1.83 -18.93 -24.74
N ASP A 330 2.13 -19.23 -23.47
CA ASP A 330 3.49 -19.10 -22.93
C ASP A 330 4.47 -20.12 -23.51
N VAL A 331 4.03 -21.37 -23.75
CA VAL A 331 4.90 -22.43 -24.30
C VAL A 331 5.33 -22.12 -25.74
N SER A 332 4.44 -21.54 -26.55
CA SER A 332 4.79 -21.14 -27.91
C SER A 332 5.34 -19.72 -28.01
N GLU A 333 5.32 -18.94 -26.91
CA GLU A 333 5.67 -17.52 -26.86
C GLU A 333 4.98 -16.69 -27.97
N THR A 334 3.69 -16.96 -28.21
CA THR A 334 2.91 -16.27 -29.25
C THR A 334 1.54 -15.81 -28.76
N ALA A 335 1.05 -14.74 -29.40
CA ALA A 335 -0.33 -14.30 -29.34
C ALA A 335 -1.00 -14.47 -30.71
N ARG A 336 -2.17 -15.11 -30.73
CA ARG A 336 -3.00 -15.31 -31.93
C ARG A 336 -4.34 -14.62 -31.77
N ALA A 337 -4.74 -13.80 -32.73
CA ALA A 337 -6.06 -13.17 -32.72
C ALA A 337 -7.02 -13.85 -33.69
N TYR A 338 -8.27 -13.96 -33.27
CA TYR A 338 -9.37 -14.55 -34.03
C TYR A 338 -10.59 -13.63 -34.00
N ASP A 339 -11.41 -13.70 -35.06
CA ASP A 339 -12.75 -13.09 -35.06
C ASP A 339 -13.79 -14.00 -34.39
N VAL A 340 -15.04 -13.53 -34.35
CA VAL A 340 -16.18 -14.25 -33.74
C VAL A 340 -16.54 -15.55 -34.46
N GLU A 341 -16.13 -15.71 -35.71
CA GLU A 341 -16.27 -16.96 -36.48
C GLU A 341 -15.08 -17.93 -36.29
N GLY A 342 -14.06 -17.54 -35.50
CA GLY A 342 -12.87 -18.35 -35.24
C GLY A 342 -11.82 -18.31 -36.36
N ARG A 343 -11.90 -17.35 -37.29
CA ARG A 343 -10.89 -17.16 -38.34
C ARG A 343 -9.69 -16.44 -37.76
N LEU A 344 -8.49 -16.95 -38.03
CA LEU A 344 -7.23 -16.34 -37.61
C LEU A 344 -7.01 -15.00 -38.33
N LEU A 345 -6.85 -13.94 -37.55
CA LEU A 345 -6.55 -12.59 -38.04
C LEU A 345 -5.04 -12.36 -38.13
N TRP A 346 -4.29 -12.75 -37.09
CA TRP A 346 -2.83 -12.65 -37.04
C TRP A 346 -2.23 -13.53 -35.94
N GLU A 347 -0.93 -13.79 -36.06
CA GLU A 347 -0.07 -14.42 -35.05
C GLU A 347 1.22 -13.60 -34.91
N ILE A 348 1.59 -13.26 -33.69
CA ILE A 348 2.77 -12.44 -33.37
C ILE A 348 3.50 -12.98 -32.13
N PRO A 349 4.79 -12.67 -31.94
CA PRO A 349 5.51 -12.99 -30.72
C PRO A 349 4.88 -12.33 -29.49
N ALA A 350 4.76 -13.08 -28.39
CA ALA A 350 4.30 -12.54 -27.12
C ALA A 350 4.88 -13.32 -25.93
N LEU A 351 5.13 -12.64 -24.80
CA LEU A 351 5.49 -13.30 -23.55
C LEU A 351 4.43 -13.07 -22.49
N ALA A 352 4.01 -14.14 -21.81
CA ALA A 352 3.15 -14.07 -20.62
C ALA A 352 3.89 -14.52 -19.33
N ARG A 353 5.20 -14.77 -19.44
CA ARG A 353 6.06 -15.25 -18.36
C ARG A 353 6.51 -14.17 -17.38
N GLY A 354 6.59 -14.61 -16.14
CA GLY A 354 7.06 -13.94 -14.94
C GLY A 354 8.58 -13.99 -14.77
N GLN A 355 9.13 -13.19 -13.87
CA GLN A 355 10.54 -13.31 -13.44
C GLN A 355 10.77 -14.41 -12.37
N GLY A 356 9.74 -15.22 -12.09
CA GLY A 356 9.75 -16.34 -11.13
C GLY A 356 10.16 -17.68 -11.74
N ARG A 357 9.93 -18.79 -11.01
CA ARG A 357 10.06 -20.16 -11.56
C ARG A 357 8.86 -20.52 -12.44
N GLU A 358 9.05 -21.46 -13.38
CA GLU A 358 8.12 -21.87 -14.47
C GLU A 358 6.78 -22.49 -14.03
N ASP A 359 6.35 -22.34 -12.78
CA ASP A 359 5.17 -22.98 -12.19
C ASP A 359 4.44 -22.12 -11.13
N GLN A 360 4.76 -20.83 -11.01
CA GLN A 360 4.31 -19.99 -9.88
C GLN A 360 3.30 -18.90 -10.26
N TYR A 361 2.29 -19.14 -11.10
CA TYR A 361 1.24 -18.14 -11.40
C TYR A 361 0.35 -17.73 -10.18
N ARG A 362 0.61 -18.27 -8.98
CA ARG A 362 -0.12 -18.01 -7.72
C ARG A 362 0.52 -16.93 -6.84
N ASP A 363 1.74 -16.48 -7.13
CA ASP A 363 2.47 -15.46 -6.38
C ASP A 363 2.41 -14.08 -7.06
N THR A 364 2.77 -13.01 -6.33
CA THR A 364 2.56 -11.60 -6.74
C THR A 364 3.70 -11.02 -7.60
N SER A 365 4.60 -11.85 -8.15
CA SER A 365 5.79 -11.41 -8.92
C SER A 365 6.18 -12.39 -10.04
N THR A 366 5.19 -13.07 -10.59
CA THR A 366 5.35 -14.26 -11.45
C THR A 366 4.41 -14.19 -12.66
N ASP A 367 4.24 -15.28 -13.41
CA ASP A 367 3.55 -15.32 -14.72
C ASP A 367 2.15 -14.71 -14.70
N THR A 368 1.69 -14.20 -15.83
CA THR A 368 0.31 -13.71 -15.99
C THR A 368 -0.67 -14.83 -15.64
N PRO A 369 -1.64 -14.66 -14.72
CA PRO A 369 -2.53 -15.75 -14.33
C PRO A 369 -3.27 -16.32 -15.55
N PRO A 370 -3.37 -17.65 -15.69
CA PRO A 370 -4.14 -18.25 -16.76
C PRO A 370 -5.64 -17.95 -16.54
N GLY A 371 -6.32 -17.53 -17.60
CA GLY A 371 -7.71 -17.05 -17.49
C GLY A 371 -8.18 -16.22 -18.67
N VAL A 372 -9.47 -15.84 -18.67
CA VAL A 372 -10.05 -14.90 -19.63
C VAL A 372 -10.03 -13.49 -19.04
N TYR A 373 -9.57 -12.55 -19.84
CA TYR A 373 -9.54 -11.13 -19.59
C TYR A 373 -10.33 -10.39 -20.68
N ARG A 374 -10.67 -9.14 -20.41
CA ARG A 374 -11.16 -8.19 -21.41
C ARG A 374 -10.25 -6.96 -21.39
N ILE A 375 -9.83 -6.48 -22.55
CA ILE A 375 -9.14 -5.19 -22.62
C ILE A 375 -10.12 -4.09 -22.17
N ALA A 376 -9.74 -3.35 -21.13
CA ALA A 376 -10.52 -2.24 -20.62
C ALA A 376 -10.65 -1.14 -21.67
N LYS A 377 -11.67 -0.29 -21.54
CA LYS A 377 -11.87 0.84 -22.45
C LYS A 377 -10.72 1.85 -22.45
N LYS A 378 -9.92 1.88 -21.39
CA LYS A 378 -8.79 2.81 -21.26
C LYS A 378 -7.55 2.19 -21.93
N VAL A 379 -7.09 2.85 -23.00
CA VAL A 379 -5.85 2.53 -23.70
C VAL A 379 -4.90 3.71 -23.54
N TYR A 380 -3.68 3.44 -23.09
CA TYR A 380 -2.61 4.44 -23.01
C TYR A 380 -1.87 4.45 -24.36
N ARG A 381 -1.82 5.62 -25.02
CA ARG A 381 -1.28 5.82 -26.38
C ARG A 381 -0.05 6.73 -26.37
N ASP A 382 0.95 6.40 -25.56
CA ASP A 382 2.12 7.25 -25.32
C ASP A 382 2.88 7.60 -26.60
N TYR A 383 2.96 6.68 -27.57
CA TYR A 383 3.62 6.94 -28.86
C TYR A 383 2.92 7.98 -29.73
N GLU A 384 1.59 8.06 -29.69
CA GLU A 384 0.84 9.08 -30.43
C GLU A 384 1.00 10.47 -29.81
N GLN A 385 1.17 10.52 -28.49
CA GLN A 385 1.39 11.76 -27.76
C GLN A 385 2.80 12.31 -28.00
N ASP A 386 3.80 11.42 -27.99
CA ASP A 386 5.20 11.79 -28.15
C ASP A 386 6.01 10.63 -28.76
N PRO A 387 6.18 10.61 -30.10
CA PRO A 387 6.91 9.54 -30.79
C PRO A 387 8.41 9.50 -30.48
N SER A 388 9.00 10.62 -30.05
CA SER A 388 10.44 10.77 -29.80
C SER A 388 10.68 11.33 -28.39
N PRO A 389 10.26 10.59 -27.35
CA PRO A 389 10.25 11.10 -26.01
C PRO A 389 11.65 11.15 -25.39
N THR A 390 11.82 12.02 -24.41
CA THR A 390 12.90 11.85 -23.44
C THR A 390 12.60 10.69 -22.50
N TYR A 391 13.64 10.18 -21.82
CA TYR A 391 13.48 9.09 -20.86
C TYR A 391 12.36 9.36 -19.85
N SER A 392 11.49 8.36 -19.67
CA SER A 392 10.53 8.27 -18.57
C SER A 392 10.53 6.82 -18.08
N ALA A 393 10.47 6.61 -16.76
CA ALA A 393 10.41 5.28 -16.19
C ALA A 393 9.13 4.54 -16.61
N ASP A 394 8.01 5.25 -16.74
CA ASP A 394 6.75 4.70 -17.20
C ASP A 394 6.85 4.29 -18.67
N ARG A 395 7.30 5.19 -19.56
CA ARG A 395 7.52 4.87 -20.99
C ARG A 395 8.56 3.78 -21.21
N CYS A 396 9.57 3.70 -20.35
CA CYS A 396 10.55 2.61 -20.35
C CYS A 396 9.91 1.28 -19.93
N SER A 397 8.95 1.29 -19.00
CA SER A 397 8.26 0.08 -18.54
C SER A 397 7.20 -0.39 -19.56
N TYR A 398 6.47 0.57 -20.11
CA TYR A 398 5.21 0.37 -20.83
C TYR A 398 5.36 0.46 -22.36
N GLY A 399 6.31 1.23 -22.87
CA GLY A 399 6.51 1.42 -24.31
C GLY A 399 5.40 2.24 -24.95
N TRP A 400 5.14 1.98 -26.23
CA TRP A 400 4.29 2.82 -27.08
C TRP A 400 2.82 2.83 -26.67
N TYR A 401 2.32 1.67 -26.23
CA TYR A 401 0.92 1.45 -25.87
C TYR A 401 0.79 0.51 -24.67
N SER A 402 -0.20 0.76 -23.82
CA SER A 402 -0.61 -0.15 -22.75
C SER A 402 -2.12 -0.31 -22.69
N PHE A 403 -2.55 -1.55 -22.46
CA PHE A 403 -3.95 -1.96 -22.46
C PHE A 403 -4.27 -2.65 -21.14
N ASP A 404 -5.07 -2.02 -20.28
CA ASP A 404 -5.48 -2.60 -19.00
C ASP A 404 -6.32 -3.87 -19.25
N LEU A 405 -6.08 -4.93 -18.46
CA LEU A 405 -6.86 -6.16 -18.51
C LEU A 405 -7.87 -6.20 -17.35
N GLU A 406 -9.15 -6.33 -17.70
CA GLU A 406 -10.22 -6.62 -16.77
C GLU A 406 -10.32 -8.13 -16.57
N ASP A 407 -10.04 -8.58 -15.35
CA ASP A 407 -10.17 -9.96 -14.90
C ASP A 407 -11.65 -10.44 -14.93
N LEU A 408 -11.96 -11.44 -15.78
CA LEU A 408 -13.32 -11.96 -15.94
C LEU A 408 -13.60 -13.27 -15.19
N GLU A 409 -12.60 -14.07 -14.83
CA GLU A 409 -12.79 -15.28 -14.01
C GLU A 409 -12.36 -15.11 -12.54
N MET A 410 -12.03 -13.88 -12.15
CA MET A 410 -11.51 -13.53 -10.81
C MET A 410 -10.14 -14.19 -10.52
N GLN A 411 -9.40 -14.55 -11.56
CA GLN A 411 -8.09 -15.21 -11.44
C GLN A 411 -6.99 -14.28 -10.92
N GLU A 412 -7.09 -12.96 -11.12
CA GLU A 412 -6.20 -11.97 -10.51
C GLU A 412 -6.69 -11.61 -9.10
N ARG A 413 -7.99 -11.39 -8.94
CA ARG A 413 -8.60 -10.96 -7.68
C ARG A 413 -8.43 -11.98 -6.56
N ARG A 414 -8.46 -13.28 -6.89
CA ARG A 414 -8.24 -14.36 -5.93
C ARG A 414 -6.84 -14.35 -5.30
N PHE A 415 -5.85 -13.77 -5.98
CA PHE A 415 -4.46 -13.71 -5.53
C PHE A 415 -3.95 -12.27 -5.31
N GLY A 416 -4.83 -11.26 -5.33
CA GLY A 416 -4.45 -9.86 -5.10
C GLY A 416 -3.58 -9.25 -6.21
N ARG A 417 -3.87 -9.57 -7.48
CA ARG A 417 -3.03 -9.23 -8.65
C ARG A 417 -3.69 -8.26 -9.65
N ALA A 418 -4.63 -7.42 -9.21
CA ALA A 418 -5.37 -6.54 -10.12
C ALA A 418 -4.46 -5.51 -10.82
N GLY A 419 -4.70 -5.26 -12.12
CA GLY A 419 -4.01 -4.22 -12.89
C GLY A 419 -2.94 -4.73 -13.86
N ILE A 420 -3.05 -6.00 -14.28
CA ILE A 420 -2.20 -6.55 -15.34
C ILE A 420 -2.57 -5.88 -16.68
N MET A 421 -1.56 -5.71 -17.54
CA MET A 421 -1.74 -5.08 -18.84
C MET A 421 -1.13 -5.92 -19.96
N VAL A 422 -1.59 -5.66 -21.18
CA VAL A 422 -0.83 -5.97 -22.41
C VAL A 422 -0.04 -4.72 -22.77
N HIS A 423 1.29 -4.81 -22.89
CA HIS A 423 2.10 -3.64 -23.18
C HIS A 423 3.46 -3.93 -23.82
N GLY A 424 4.07 -2.85 -24.30
CA GLY A 424 5.20 -2.88 -25.22
C GLY A 424 6.55 -3.02 -24.55
N GLY A 425 7.06 -1.94 -23.94
CA GLY A 425 8.47 -1.71 -23.57
C GLY A 425 9.15 -2.72 -22.64
N GLY A 426 9.67 -2.27 -21.51
CA GLY A 426 10.33 -3.10 -20.51
C GLY A 426 11.65 -2.53 -20.06
N THR A 427 11.79 -2.36 -18.74
CA THR A 427 12.99 -1.77 -18.13
C THR A 427 14.27 -2.55 -18.44
N ALA A 428 14.16 -3.86 -18.65
CA ALA A 428 15.28 -4.73 -19.08
C ALA A 428 15.84 -4.38 -20.47
N CYS A 429 15.03 -3.76 -21.35
CA CYS A 429 15.49 -3.26 -22.65
C CYS A 429 16.37 -2.01 -22.51
N GLY A 430 16.40 -1.37 -21.34
CA GLY A 430 17.03 -0.08 -21.11
C GLY A 430 16.37 1.05 -21.91
N TRP A 431 16.95 2.25 -21.85
CA TRP A 431 16.52 3.39 -22.65
C TRP A 431 17.62 3.78 -23.66
N PRO A 432 17.29 4.05 -24.93
CA PRO A 432 15.94 4.08 -25.54
C PRO A 432 15.44 2.70 -26.02
N GLY A 433 16.10 1.60 -25.67
CA GLY A 433 15.77 0.26 -26.17
C GLY A 433 14.32 -0.16 -25.95
N ALA A 434 13.73 0.17 -24.81
CA ALA A 434 12.31 -0.07 -24.50
C ALA A 434 11.33 0.68 -25.41
N TRP A 435 11.79 1.75 -26.07
CA TRP A 435 11.01 2.56 -27.00
C TRP A 435 11.22 2.15 -28.48
N ALA A 436 12.05 1.14 -28.74
CA ALA A 436 12.23 0.63 -30.09
C ALA A 436 10.95 -0.09 -30.57
N PRO A 437 10.60 -0.01 -31.86
CA PRO A 437 9.42 -0.69 -32.42
C PRO A 437 9.43 -2.21 -32.20
N ARG A 438 10.62 -2.82 -32.35
CA ARG A 438 10.91 -4.24 -32.18
C ARG A 438 11.88 -4.46 -31.00
N GLN A 439 11.53 -3.89 -29.84
CA GLN A 439 12.29 -4.10 -28.61
C GLN A 439 12.33 -5.59 -28.24
N PRO A 440 13.41 -6.10 -27.62
CA PRO A 440 13.44 -7.45 -27.07
C PRO A 440 12.28 -7.68 -26.10
N LEU A 441 11.67 -8.87 -26.14
CA LEU A 441 10.65 -9.23 -25.16
C LEU A 441 11.35 -9.84 -23.94
N HIS A 442 11.07 -9.28 -22.77
CA HIS A 442 11.57 -9.78 -21.50
C HIS A 442 10.41 -10.13 -20.58
N ALA A 443 10.58 -11.21 -19.81
CA ALA A 443 9.66 -11.58 -18.75
C ALA A 443 9.47 -10.44 -17.74
N THR A 444 8.22 -10.23 -17.32
CA THR A 444 7.85 -9.11 -16.43
C THR A 444 7.21 -9.62 -15.15
N LEU A 445 6.72 -8.74 -14.29
CA LEU A 445 5.98 -9.13 -13.09
C LEU A 445 4.50 -9.36 -13.43
N GLY A 446 4.26 -10.23 -14.41
CA GLY A 446 2.92 -10.75 -14.73
C GLY A 446 2.13 -10.03 -15.82
N CYS A 447 2.74 -9.16 -16.62
CA CYS A 447 2.10 -8.53 -17.78
C CYS A 447 2.38 -9.30 -19.08
N VAL A 448 1.44 -9.19 -20.02
CA VAL A 448 1.64 -9.74 -21.38
C VAL A 448 2.46 -8.75 -22.22
N ARG A 449 3.51 -9.24 -22.88
CA ARG A 449 4.48 -8.45 -23.62
C ARG A 449 4.38 -8.70 -25.11
N LEU A 450 4.21 -7.62 -25.87
CA LEU A 450 4.24 -7.63 -27.34
C LEU A 450 5.25 -6.59 -27.82
N HIS A 451 5.67 -6.66 -29.07
CA HIS A 451 6.44 -5.58 -29.66
C HIS A 451 5.62 -4.29 -29.76
N ASN A 452 6.29 -3.15 -29.58
CA ASN A 452 5.67 -1.83 -29.63
C ASN A 452 4.92 -1.60 -30.95
N GLU A 453 5.50 -2.02 -32.08
CA GLU A 453 4.85 -1.90 -33.39
C GLU A 453 3.65 -2.83 -33.55
N ASP A 454 3.71 -4.06 -33.01
CA ASP A 454 2.62 -5.02 -33.12
C ASP A 454 1.40 -4.56 -32.29
N LEU A 455 1.62 -3.86 -31.16
CA LEU A 455 0.54 -3.23 -30.41
C LEU A 455 -0.19 -2.16 -31.22
N ARG A 456 0.55 -1.31 -31.95
CA ARG A 456 -0.01 -0.27 -32.82
C ARG A 456 -0.72 -0.86 -34.04
N ASP A 457 -0.08 -1.81 -34.71
CA ASP A 457 -0.48 -2.25 -36.04
C ASP A 457 -1.45 -3.44 -36.00
N ARG A 458 -1.51 -4.19 -34.89
CA ARG A 458 -2.31 -5.41 -34.76
C ARG A 458 -3.34 -5.35 -33.65
N LEU A 459 -2.96 -4.96 -32.43
CA LEU A 459 -3.87 -5.00 -31.27
C LEU A 459 -4.80 -3.80 -31.21
N LEU A 460 -4.26 -2.58 -31.36
CA LEU A 460 -5.03 -1.34 -31.31
C LEU A 460 -6.21 -1.31 -32.31
N PRO A 461 -6.06 -1.75 -33.57
CA PRO A 461 -7.18 -1.79 -34.52
C PRO A 461 -8.32 -2.72 -34.08
N LEU A 462 -8.03 -3.81 -33.36
CA LEU A 462 -9.09 -4.70 -32.84
C LEU A 462 -9.89 -4.01 -31.73
N VAL A 463 -9.20 -3.28 -30.83
CA VAL A 463 -9.84 -2.51 -29.75
C VAL A 463 -10.72 -1.38 -30.31
N GLU A 464 -10.33 -0.79 -31.45
CA GLU A 464 -11.13 0.22 -32.14
C GLU A 464 -12.35 -0.36 -32.88
N GLN A 465 -12.33 -1.65 -33.23
CA GLN A 465 -13.44 -2.34 -33.92
C GLN A 465 -14.49 -2.91 -32.96
N GLY A 466 -14.08 -3.38 -31.78
CA GLY A 466 -14.97 -4.06 -30.85
C GLY A 466 -14.29 -4.43 -29.54
N THR A 467 -14.95 -5.28 -28.76
CA THR A 467 -14.38 -5.77 -27.50
C THR A 467 -13.30 -6.80 -27.78
N VAL A 468 -12.14 -6.65 -27.17
CA VAL A 468 -11.06 -7.65 -27.26
C VAL A 468 -11.02 -8.47 -25.98
N TYR A 469 -11.25 -9.77 -26.12
CA TYR A 469 -11.06 -10.75 -25.06
C TYR A 469 -9.66 -11.36 -25.18
N VAL A 470 -8.97 -11.52 -24.06
CA VAL A 470 -7.62 -12.10 -24.02
C VAL A 470 -7.65 -13.37 -23.17
N SER A 471 -7.30 -14.51 -23.73
CA SER A 471 -7.13 -15.76 -23.00
C SER A 471 -5.65 -16.05 -22.83
N VAL A 472 -5.21 -16.24 -21.59
CA VAL A 472 -3.81 -16.56 -21.28
C VAL A 472 -3.68 -18.03 -20.88
N TYR A 473 -2.75 -18.74 -21.52
CA TYR A 473 -2.36 -20.11 -21.22
C TYR A 473 -0.91 -20.12 -20.70
N GLN A 474 -0.71 -20.74 -19.54
CA GLN A 474 0.59 -20.90 -18.87
C GLN A 474 1.02 -22.36 -18.87
N GLU A 475 2.31 -22.63 -18.75
CA GLU A 475 2.84 -23.99 -18.50
C GLU A 475 2.31 -24.53 -17.14
N ALA A 476 2.04 -25.84 -17.09
CA ALA A 476 1.26 -26.48 -16.01
C ALA A 476 2.06 -26.90 -14.78
#